data_AF-A0A351CG89-F1
#
_entry.id   AF-A0A351CG89-F1
#
_cell.length_a   1.000
_cell.length_b   1.000
_cell.length_c   1.000
_cell.angle_alpha   90.00
_cell.angle_beta   90.00
_cell.angle_gamma   90.00
#
_symmetry.space_group_name_H-M   'P 1'
#
loop_
_entity.id
_entity.type
_entity.pdbx_description
1 polymer ?
#
loop_
_entity_poly.entity_id
_entity_poly.type
_entity_poly.pdbx_seq_one_letter_code
_entity_poly.pdbx_strand_id
1 'polypeptide(L)'
;MLYKVFAINESDRRKMERFDLKLPTKLSWKGKDNELKSIELMTSNICAGGVFFKTGKALLVETIVKLDIIYHLDKFKSSKWEISHIEFSGSVIRTDQKGMAICFDEGYKISPYMHKA
;
A
#
# COMPACT_ATOMS: atom_id res chain seq x y z
N MET A 1 -7.21 10.99 -29.80
CA MET A 1 -6.52 10.89 -28.50
C MET A 1 -6.04 9.45 -28.38
N LEU A 2 -4.80 9.17 -28.76
CA LEU A 2 -4.28 7.80 -28.90
C LEU A 2 -3.77 7.30 -27.55
N TYR A 3 -4.29 6.15 -27.11
CA TYR A 3 -3.81 5.45 -25.92
C TYR A 3 -2.37 5.00 -26.15
N LYS A 4 -1.47 5.40 -25.25
CA LYS A 4 -0.06 5.01 -25.26
C LYS A 4 0.00 3.52 -24.94
N VAL A 5 0.28 2.70 -25.95
CA VAL A 5 0.57 1.27 -25.77
C VAL A 5 1.82 1.17 -24.90
N PHE A 6 1.68 0.54 -23.74
CA PHE A 6 2.78 0.30 -22.81
C PHE A 6 3.89 -0.46 -23.52
N ALA A 7 5.08 0.10 -23.53
CA ALA A 7 6.28 -0.63 -23.92
C ALA A 7 6.45 -1.81 -22.94
N ILE A 8 6.10 -3.00 -23.41
CA ILE A 8 6.39 -4.27 -22.76
C ILE A 8 7.91 -4.45 -22.77
N ASN A 9 8.54 -4.20 -21.62
CA ASN A 9 9.92 -4.57 -21.39
C ASN A 9 9.91 -6.12 -21.24
N GLU A 10 10.57 -6.87 -22.13
CA GLU A 10 10.48 -8.34 -22.19
C GLU A 10 10.87 -9.07 -20.88
N SER A 11 11.54 -8.37 -19.96
CA SER A 11 11.92 -8.88 -18.63
C SER A 11 10.92 -8.54 -17.52
N ASP A 12 9.98 -7.61 -17.74
CA ASP A 12 9.00 -7.22 -16.74
C ASP A 12 7.80 -8.19 -16.76
N ARG A 13 7.79 -9.11 -15.79
CA ARG A 13 6.72 -10.09 -15.60
C ARG A 13 5.49 -9.51 -14.86
N ARG A 14 5.48 -8.21 -14.56
CA ARG A 14 4.36 -7.57 -13.84
C ARG A 14 3.15 -7.43 -14.75
N LYS A 15 1.99 -7.87 -14.25
CA LYS A 15 0.70 -7.71 -14.92
C LYS A 15 0.10 -6.30 -14.78
N MET A 16 0.65 -5.48 -13.89
CA MET A 16 0.11 -4.17 -13.50
C MET A 16 1.23 -3.13 -13.40
N GLU A 17 0.95 -1.94 -13.93
CA GLU A 17 1.81 -0.76 -13.75
C GLU A 17 1.91 -0.41 -12.27
N ARG A 18 3.11 -0.04 -11.84
CA ARG A 18 3.39 0.44 -10.48
C ARG A 18 3.72 1.91 -10.52
N PHE A 19 3.10 2.66 -9.62
CA PHE A 19 3.34 4.09 -9.44
C PHE A 19 4.32 4.30 -8.31
N ASP A 20 5.35 5.11 -8.53
CA ASP A 20 6.29 5.57 -7.50
C ASP A 20 5.62 6.60 -6.60
N LEU A 21 4.65 6.13 -5.82
CA LEU A 21 3.84 6.94 -4.92
C LEU A 21 4.32 6.73 -3.48
N LYS A 22 4.57 7.84 -2.77
CA LYS A 22 4.99 7.86 -1.36
C LYS A 22 3.79 8.18 -0.48
N LEU A 23 3.17 7.15 0.07
CA LEU A 23 1.99 7.25 0.91
C LEU A 23 2.34 6.83 2.34
N PRO A 24 2.07 7.69 3.35
CA PRO A 24 2.09 7.28 4.73
C PRO A 24 1.10 6.13 4.92
N THR A 25 1.60 5.01 5.44
CA THR A 25 0.82 3.80 5.62
C THR A 25 1.07 3.22 6.99
N LYS A 26 0.00 2.98 7.74
CA LYS A 26 0.07 2.18 8.96
C LYS A 26 -0.13 0.71 8.59
N LEU A 27 0.87 -0.11 8.91
CA LEU A 27 0.84 -1.54 8.73
C LEU A 27 0.58 -2.21 10.07
N SER A 28 -0.43 -3.06 10.17
CA SER A 28 -0.81 -3.76 11.41
C SER A 28 -0.86 -5.27 11.20
N TRP A 29 -0.43 -6.06 12.18
CA TRP A 29 -0.42 -7.53 12.11
C TRP A 29 -0.53 -8.13 13.51
N LYS A 30 -0.83 -9.44 13.58
CA LYS A 30 -0.82 -10.19 14.84
C LYS A 30 0.57 -10.80 15.08
N GLY A 31 1.14 -10.53 16.25
CA GLY A 31 2.37 -11.17 16.71
C GLY A 31 2.15 -12.63 17.12
N LYS A 32 3.23 -13.31 17.51
CA LYS A 32 3.21 -14.71 17.96
C LYS A 32 2.27 -14.92 19.16
N ASP A 33 2.21 -13.94 20.06
CA ASP A 33 1.38 -14.00 21.27
C ASP A 33 -0.04 -13.44 21.03
N ASN A 34 -0.48 -13.37 19.77
CA ASN A 34 -1.75 -12.77 19.33
C ASN A 34 -1.89 -11.27 19.70
N GLU A 35 -0.82 -10.63 20.15
CA GLU A 35 -0.74 -9.18 20.35
C GLU A 35 -0.83 -8.43 19.02
N LEU A 36 -1.59 -7.33 18.99
CA LEU A 36 -1.70 -6.49 17.81
C LEU A 36 -0.48 -5.58 17.73
N LYS A 37 0.34 -5.76 16.69
CA LYS A 37 1.49 -4.91 16.39
C LYS A 37 1.16 -3.96 15.25
N SER A 38 1.80 -2.81 15.25
CA SER A 38 1.75 -1.91 14.10
C SER A 38 3.05 -1.14 13.90
N ILE A 39 3.27 -0.70 12.67
CA ILE A 39 4.38 0.15 12.27
C ILE A 39 3.91 1.13 11.19
N GLU A 40 4.40 2.37 11.25
CA GLU A 40 4.19 3.33 10.18
C GLU A 40 5.34 3.27 9.18
N LEU A 41 5.01 3.19 7.89
CA LEU A 41 5.96 3.09 6.78
C LEU A 41 5.52 4.00 5.64
N MET A 42 6.48 4.34 4.78
CA MET A 42 6.23 5.06 3.54
C MET A 42 6.28 4.08 2.38
N THR A 43 5.22 4.02 1.56
CA THR A 43 5.26 3.21 0.34
C THR A 43 6.40 3.68 -0.56
N SER A 44 7.11 2.75 -1.20
CA SER A 44 8.06 3.11 -2.24
C SER A 44 7.41 3.19 -3.60
N ASN A 45 6.60 2.17 -3.92
CA ASN A 45 5.72 2.11 -5.07
C ASN A 45 4.50 1.23 -4.74
N ILE A 46 3.42 1.40 -5.51
CA ILE A 46 2.15 0.72 -5.31
C ILE A 46 1.45 0.47 -6.66
N CYS A 47 0.69 -0.62 -6.75
CA CYS A 47 -0.30 -0.87 -7.78
C CYS A 47 -1.57 -1.46 -7.17
N ALA A 48 -2.60 -1.72 -7.98
CA ALA A 48 -3.85 -2.32 -7.51
C ALA A 48 -3.68 -3.72 -6.90
N GLY A 49 -2.59 -4.45 -7.21
CA GLY A 49 -2.33 -5.79 -6.69
C GLY A 49 -1.32 -5.85 -5.55
N GLY A 50 -0.68 -4.75 -5.16
CA GLY A 50 0.27 -4.79 -4.04
C GLY A 50 1.20 -3.60 -3.93
N VAL A 51 1.99 -3.61 -2.87
CA VAL A 51 2.83 -2.48 -2.45
C VAL A 51 4.24 -2.94 -2.09
N PHE A 52 5.22 -2.05 -2.28
CA PHE A 52 6.58 -2.26 -1.82
C PHE A 52 6.98 -1.18 -0.82
N PHE A 53 7.53 -1.58 0.32
CA PHE A 53 8.11 -0.69 1.33
C PHE A 53 9.61 -0.86 1.34
N LYS A 54 10.35 0.26 1.25
CA LYS A 54 11.77 0.27 1.61
C LYS A 54 11.87 0.38 3.12
N THR A 55 12.41 -0.63 3.79
CA THR A 55 12.44 -0.69 5.26
C THR A 55 13.50 -1.67 5.76
N GLY A 56 14.16 -1.34 6.88
CA GLY A 56 15.00 -2.27 7.62
C GLY A 56 14.24 -3.15 8.62
N LYS A 57 12.92 -2.93 8.76
CA LYS A 57 12.04 -3.64 9.69
C LYS A 57 11.04 -4.53 8.93
N ALA A 58 11.54 -5.27 7.94
CA ALA A 58 10.71 -6.12 7.11
C ALA A 58 10.12 -7.28 7.93
N LEU A 59 8.84 -7.58 7.67
CA LEU A 59 8.16 -8.72 8.27
C LEU A 59 8.55 -10.02 7.56
N LEU A 60 8.27 -11.16 8.18
CA LEU A 60 8.50 -12.47 7.58
C LEU A 60 7.53 -12.69 6.40
N VAL A 61 7.97 -13.45 5.41
CA VAL A 61 7.09 -13.92 4.32
C VAL A 61 5.91 -14.68 4.94
N GLU A 62 4.76 -14.60 4.29
CA GLU A 62 3.45 -15.14 4.72
C GLU A 62 2.81 -14.43 5.92
N THR A 63 3.44 -13.38 6.48
CA THR A 63 2.79 -12.56 7.49
C THR A 63 1.55 -11.87 6.91
N ILE A 64 0.39 -12.15 7.49
CA ILE A 64 -0.88 -11.50 7.15
C ILE A 64 -0.92 -10.11 7.80
N VAL A 65 -1.24 -9.11 6.99
CA VAL A 65 -1.21 -7.71 7.39
C VAL A 65 -2.50 -6.98 7.01
N LYS A 66 -2.77 -5.90 7.74
CA LYS A 66 -3.70 -4.84 7.34
C LYS A 66 -2.92 -3.56 7.06
N LEU A 67 -3.32 -2.85 6.02
CA LEU A 67 -2.73 -1.58 5.63
C LEU A 67 -3.80 -0.50 5.68
N ASP A 68 -3.50 0.57 6.41
CA ASP A 68 -4.30 1.79 6.46
C ASP A 68 -3.50 2.91 5.79
N ILE A 69 -4.01 3.42 4.67
CA ILE A 69 -3.42 4.54 3.95
C ILE A 69 -4.32 5.75 4.12
N ILE A 70 -3.76 6.85 4.60
CA ILE A 70 -4.45 8.14 4.73
C ILE A 70 -3.85 9.07 3.69
N TYR A 71 -4.66 9.49 2.71
CA TYR A 71 -4.23 10.34 1.61
C TYR A 71 -5.02 11.64 1.55
N HIS A 72 -4.32 12.77 1.61
CA HIS A 72 -4.91 14.10 1.43
C HIS A 72 -5.14 14.39 -0.06
N LEU A 73 -6.39 14.68 -0.40
CA LEU A 73 -6.83 15.05 -1.74
C LEU A 73 -6.75 16.57 -1.90
N ASP A 74 -5.54 17.14 -1.86
CA ASP A 74 -5.32 18.60 -1.90
C ASP A 74 -5.89 19.30 -3.15
N LYS A 75 -6.20 18.53 -4.21
CA LYS A 75 -6.77 19.04 -5.46
C LYS A 75 -8.31 19.14 -5.46
N PHE A 76 -8.99 18.56 -4.48
CA PHE A 76 -10.46 18.63 -4.37
C PHE A 76 -10.88 19.69 -3.34
N LYS A 77 -10.54 20.95 -3.63
CA LYS A 77 -10.79 22.14 -2.76
C LYS A 77 -12.28 22.44 -2.46
N SER A 78 -13.21 21.58 -2.89
CA SER A 78 -14.66 21.83 -2.81
C SER A 78 -15.45 20.78 -2.00
N SER A 79 -14.80 19.80 -1.38
CA SER A 79 -15.48 18.77 -0.59
C SER A 79 -14.99 18.75 0.85
N LYS A 80 -15.92 18.66 1.82
CA LYS A 80 -15.64 18.41 3.26
C LYS A 80 -14.90 17.09 3.55
N TRP A 81 -14.50 16.38 2.51
CA TRP A 81 -13.84 15.08 2.51
C TRP A 81 -12.43 15.25 1.94
N GLU A 82 -11.60 15.99 2.67
CA GLU A 82 -10.24 16.36 2.22
C GLU A 82 -9.27 15.18 2.25
N ILE A 83 -9.67 14.06 2.86
CA ILE A 83 -8.80 12.91 3.09
C ILE A 83 -9.54 11.62 2.69
N SER A 84 -8.91 10.80 1.87
CA SER A 84 -9.34 9.42 1.60
C SER A 84 -8.59 8.47 2.51
N HIS A 85 -9.34 7.62 3.22
CA HIS A 85 -8.78 6.47 3.93
C HIS A 85 -9.01 5.22 3.09
N ILE A 86 -7.91 4.53 2.82
CA ILE A 86 -7.89 3.31 2.02
C ILE A 86 -7.40 2.17 2.89
N GLU A 87 -8.22 1.15 3.03
CA GLU A 87 -7.93 -0.07 3.78
C GLU A 87 -7.64 -1.22 2.81
N PHE A 88 -6.53 -1.92 3.03
CA PHE A 88 -6.18 -3.16 2.35
C PHE A 88 -5.88 -4.27 3.36
N SER A 89 -6.14 -5.51 2.98
CA SER A 89 -5.53 -6.69 3.60
C SER A 89 -4.58 -7.35 2.61
N GLY A 90 -3.61 -8.10 3.12
CA GLY A 90 -2.66 -8.79 2.26
C GLY A 90 -1.67 -9.64 3.03
N SER A 91 -0.72 -10.20 2.29
CA SER A 91 0.37 -11.00 2.82
C SER A 91 1.72 -10.57 2.30
N VAL A 92 2.74 -10.70 3.14
CA VAL A 92 4.13 -10.46 2.73
C VAL A 92 4.56 -11.60 1.80
N ILE A 93 4.86 -11.28 0.53
CA ILE A 93 5.26 -12.28 -0.47
C ILE A 93 6.77 -12.32 -0.71
N ARG A 94 7.49 -11.29 -0.25
CA ARG A 94 8.94 -11.19 -0.43
C ARG A 94 9.54 -10.21 0.57
N THR A 95 10.66 -10.60 1.15
CA THR A 95 11.50 -9.75 2.00
C THR A 95 12.95 -9.86 1.53
N ASP A 96 13.64 -8.73 1.44
CA ASP A 96 15.06 -8.64 1.12
C ASP A 96 15.74 -7.51 1.90
N GLN A 97 17.03 -7.30 1.67
CA GLN A 97 17.80 -6.22 2.32
C GLN A 97 17.28 -4.79 1.99
N LYS A 98 16.51 -4.63 0.91
CA LYS A 98 15.94 -3.34 0.49
C LYS A 98 14.57 -3.10 1.14
N GLY A 99 13.84 -4.14 1.53
CA GLY A 99 12.59 -4.05 2.26
C GLY A 99 11.64 -5.20 2.01
N MET A 100 10.35 -4.92 1.91
CA MET A 100 9.31 -5.95 1.78
C MET A 100 8.26 -5.61 0.73
N ALA A 101 7.79 -6.64 0.04
CA ALA A 101 6.67 -6.58 -0.89
C ALA A 101 5.46 -7.31 -0.29
N ILE A 102 4.30 -6.67 -0.40
CA ILE A 102 3.02 -7.18 0.08
C ILE A 102 2.10 -7.33 -1.13
N CYS A 103 1.51 -8.51 -1.28
CA CYS A 103 0.43 -8.76 -2.23
C CYS A 103 -0.89 -8.47 -1.53
N PHE A 104 -1.77 -7.71 -2.17
CA PHE A 104 -3.10 -7.45 -1.64
C PHE A 104 -3.98 -8.68 -1.84
N ASP A 105 -4.86 -8.92 -0.87
CA ASP A 105 -5.97 -9.85 -1.01
C ASP A 105 -7.05 -9.23 -1.90
N GLU A 106 -8.10 -10.00 -2.20
CA GLU A 106 -9.24 -9.47 -2.93
C GLU A 106 -10.02 -8.45 -2.09
N GLY A 107 -10.34 -7.32 -2.72
CA GLY A 107 -11.12 -6.25 -2.12
C GLY A 107 -10.28 -5.18 -1.44
N TYR A 108 -10.85 -3.99 -1.40
CA TYR A 108 -10.33 -2.84 -0.68
C TYR A 108 -11.51 -2.00 -0.24
N LYS A 109 -11.31 -1.15 0.77
CA LYS A 109 -12.31 -0.17 1.17
C LYS A 109 -11.72 1.21 1.04
N ILE A 110 -12.38 2.07 0.26
CA ILE A 110 -12.11 3.49 0.23
C ILE A 110 -13.27 4.16 0.94
N SER A 111 -12.97 4.94 1.96
CA SER A 111 -13.96 5.75 2.66
C SER A 111 -13.44 7.16 2.88
N PRO A 112 -14.34 8.15 2.98
CA PRO A 112 -13.96 9.47 3.42
C PRO A 112 -13.37 9.41 4.84
N TYR A 113 -12.29 10.15 5.07
CA TYR A 113 -11.66 10.27 6.38
C TYR A 113 -11.92 11.66 6.94
N MET A 114 -12.61 11.70 8.08
CA MET A 114 -12.83 12.94 8.82
C MET A 114 -11.64 13.17 9.74
N HIS A 115 -10.81 14.16 9.45
CA HIS A 115 -9.84 14.62 10.43
C HIS A 115 -10.62 15.26 11.59
N LYS A 116 -10.56 14.66 12.79
CA LYS A 116 -11.03 15.34 13.99
C LYS A 116 -10.03 16.46 14.29
N ALA A 117 -10.52 17.70 14.23
CA ALA A 117 -9.82 18.90 14.67
C ALA A 117 -9.48 18.83 16.17
#